data_AF-A0A978SKF1-F1
#
_entry.id   AF-A0A978SKF1-F1
#
_cell.length_a   1.000
_cell.length_b   1.000
_cell.length_c   1.000
_cell.angle_alpha   90.00
_cell.angle_beta   90.00
_cell.angle_gamma   90.00
#
_symmetry.space_group_name_H-M   'P 1'
#
loop_
_entity.id
_entity.type
_entity.pdbx_description
1 polymer ?
#
loop_
_entity_poly.entity_id
_entity_poly.type
_entity_poly.pdbx_seq_one_letter_code
_entity_poly.pdbx_strand_id
1 'polypeptide(L)' 'QPPLLSMSDIRVTFRAVSQQEEQCAITGQRIQPQQEMLLGLTINGEIIALSMAIAKSCFR' A
#
# COMPACT_ATOMS: atom_id res chain seq x y z
N GLN A 1 -12.27 3.48 10.20
CA GLN A 1 -11.41 2.54 10.93
C GLN A 1 -9.99 3.07 10.92
N PRO A 2 -9.24 3.02 12.04
CA PRO A 2 -7.81 3.33 12.01
C PRO A 2 -7.09 2.31 11.12
N PRO A 3 -5.98 2.69 10.46
CA PRO A 3 -5.19 1.77 9.66
C PRO A 3 -4.58 0.70 10.58
N LEU A 4 -4.73 -0.57 10.17
CA LEU A 4 -4.32 -1.73 10.98
C LEU A 4 -2.82 -2.05 10.85
N LEU A 5 -2.14 -1.46 9.87
CA LEU A 5 -0.77 -1.83 9.50
C LEU A 5 0.17 -0.62 9.49
N SER A 6 1.45 -0.90 9.71
CA SER A 6 2.56 0.03 9.68
C SER A 6 3.58 -0.37 8.62
N MET A 7 4.55 0.50 8.32
CA MET A 7 5.61 0.16 7.36
C MET A 7 6.49 -1.00 7.82
N SER A 8 6.65 -1.21 9.14
CA SER A 8 7.42 -2.35 9.69
C SER A 8 6.76 -3.70 9.42
N ASP A 9 5.47 -3.72 9.07
CA ASP A 9 4.75 -4.96 8.73
C ASP A 9 4.97 -5.37 7.26
N ILE A 10 5.63 -4.53 6.45
CA ILE A 10 5.81 -4.72 5.01
C ILE A 10 7.22 -5.22 4.70
N ARG A 11 7.32 -6.41 4.10
CA ARG A 11 8.60 -7.03 3.72
C ARG A 11 9.17 -6.48 2.43
N VAL A 12 8.30 -6.23 1.45
CA VAL A 12 8.68 -5.74 0.14
C VAL A 12 7.50 -4.99 -0.48
N THR A 13 7.82 -4.01 -1.33
CA THR A 13 6.82 -3.30 -2.14
C THR A 13 7.14 -3.41 -3.62
N PHE A 14 6.10 -3.40 -4.45
CA PHE A 14 6.22 -3.40 -5.91
C PHE A 14 5.24 -2.38 -6.51
N ARG A 15 5.63 -1.75 -7.63
CA ARG A 15 4.78 -0.79 -8.34
C ARG A 15 3.59 -1.50 -8.96
N ALA A 16 2.42 -0.86 -8.87
CA ALA A 16 1.18 -1.34 -9.47
C ALA A 16 0.29 -0.17 -9.89
N VAL A 17 -0.75 -0.50 -10.64
CA VAL A 17 -1.85 0.42 -10.98
C VAL A 17 -3.14 -0.21 -10.46
N SER A 18 -3.93 0.58 -9.73
CA SER A 18 -5.19 0.09 -9.17
C SER A 18 -6.18 -0.30 -10.26
N GLN A 19 -6.80 -1.46 -10.16
CA GLN A 19 -7.82 -1.92 -11.11
C GLN A 19 -9.24 -1.51 -10.68
N GLN A 20 -9.41 -1.19 -9.40
CA GLN A 20 -10.67 -0.78 -8.77
C GLN A 20 -10.41 0.25 -7.68
N GLU A 21 -11.44 0.72 -6.99
CA GLU A 21 -11.23 1.55 -5.79
C GLU A 21 -10.62 0.68 -4.70
N GLU A 22 -9.51 1.13 -4.14
CA GLU A 22 -8.79 0.49 -3.05
C GLU A 22 -8.61 1.47 -1.89
N GLN A 23 -8.25 0.95 -0.72
CA GLN A 23 -7.86 1.78 0.42
C GLN A 23 -6.43 1.46 0.84
N CYS A 24 -5.62 2.48 1.02
CA CYS A 24 -4.27 2.31 1.55
C CYS A 24 -4.35 1.71 2.96
N ALA A 25 -3.75 0.54 3.16
CA ALA A 25 -3.83 -0.19 4.43
C ALA A 25 -3.19 0.55 5.62
N ILE A 26 -2.25 1.47 5.36
CA ILE A 26 -1.50 2.24 6.38
C ILE A 26 -2.12 3.60 6.67
N THR A 27 -2.83 4.22 5.72
CA THR A 27 -3.36 5.59 5.90
C THR A 27 -4.88 5.67 5.82
N GLY A 28 -5.53 4.63 5.32
CA GLY A 28 -6.95 4.64 4.96
C GLY A 28 -7.26 5.51 3.73
N GLN A 29 -6.26 6.15 3.11
CA GLN A 29 -6.47 6.99 1.94
C GLN A 29 -7.06 6.15 0.79
N ARG A 30 -8.13 6.64 0.17
CA ARG A 30 -8.67 6.05 -1.06
C ARG A 30 -7.66 6.13 -2.21
N ILE A 31 -7.55 5.05 -2.95
CA ILE A 31 -6.79 4.91 -4.18
C ILE A 31 -7.81 4.66 -5.28
N GLN A 32 -7.88 5.57 -6.25
CA GLN A 32 -8.86 5.51 -7.33
C GLN A 32 -8.50 4.41 -8.35
N PRO A 33 -9.48 3.89 -9.10
CA PRO A 33 -9.20 3.08 -10.28
C PRO A 33 -8.21 3.77 -11.22
N GLN A 34 -7.30 3.02 -11.82
CA GLN A 34 -6.22 3.47 -12.70
C GLN A 34 -5.17 4.40 -12.07
N GLN A 35 -5.25 4.64 -10.75
CA GLN A 35 -4.23 5.41 -10.04
C GLN A 35 -2.99 4.54 -9.77
N GLU A 36 -1.81 5.15 -9.89
CA GLU A 36 -0.56 4.51 -9.45
C GLU A 36 -0.58 4.25 -7.94
N MET A 37 -0.11 3.07 -7.56
CA MET A 37 0.03 2.65 -6.17
C MET A 37 1.22 1.71 -6.00
N LEU A 38 1.47 1.34 -4.75
CA LEU A 38 2.33 0.21 -4.41
C LEU A 38 1.44 -0.95 -3.93
N LEU A 39 1.88 -2.16 -4.21
CA LEU A 39 1.43 -3.35 -3.50
C LEU A 39 2.53 -3.75 -2.51
N GLY A 40 2.12 -4.01 -1.27
CA GLY A 40 3.02 -4.48 -0.21
C GLY A 40 2.77 -5.95 0.09
N LEU A 41 3.84 -6.74 0.25
CA LEU A 41 3.76 -8.08 0.82
C LEU A 41 4.04 -7.99 2.33
N THR A 42 3.09 -8.40 3.17
CA THR A 42 3.22 -8.36 4.62
C THR A 42 4.12 -9.48 5.15
N ILE A 43 4.53 -9.37 6.43
CA ILE A 43 5.21 -10.47 7.14
C ILE A 43 4.39 -11.76 7.21
N ASN A 44 3.06 -11.63 7.16
CA ASN A 44 2.12 -12.75 7.18
C ASN A 44 1.85 -13.34 5.78
N GLY A 45 2.45 -12.76 4.73
CA GLY A 45 2.30 -13.22 3.35
C GLY A 45 1.08 -12.65 2.61
N GLU A 46 0.45 -11.60 3.15
CA GLU A 46 -0.72 -10.95 2.52
C GLU A 46 -0.25 -9.87 1.55
N ILE A 47 -0.99 -9.69 0.45
CA ILE A 47 -0.78 -8.56 -0.47
C ILE A 47 -1.78 -7.46 -0.13
N ILE A 48 -1.29 -6.25 0.12
CA ILE A 48 -2.10 -5.09 0.50
C ILE A 48 -1.84 -3.87 -0.38
N ALA A 49 -2.83 -3.00 -0.51
CA ALA A 49 -2.72 -1.74 -1.26
C ALA A 49 -2.05 -0.65 -0.41
N LEU A 50 -1.10 0.06 -1.01
CA LEU A 50 -0.31 1.12 -0.40
C LEU A 50 -0.33 2.36 -1.32
N SER A 51 -0.70 3.53 -0.79
CA SER A 51 -0.72 4.75 -1.62
C SER A 51 0.71 5.22 -1.95
N MET A 52 0.88 6.00 -3.02
CA MET A 52 2.20 6.55 -3.35
C MET A 52 2.74 7.54 -2.30
N ALA A 53 1.92 8.01 -1.35
CA ALA A 53 2.36 8.92 -0.29
C ALA A 53 3.39 8.28 0.66
N ILE A 54 3.34 6.97 0.85
CA ILE A 54 4.27 6.19 1.71
C ILE A 54 5.54 5.73 0.97
N ALA A 55 5.60 5.89 -0.35
CA ALA A 55 6.74 5.48 -1.18
C ALA A 55 8.07 6.18 -0.79
N LYS A 56 8.02 7.32 -0.10
CA LYS A 56 9.22 8.06 0.32
C LYS A 56 10.14 7.29 1.28
N SER A 57 9.62 6.24 1.94
CA SER A 57 10.38 5.43 2.89
C SER A 57 10.94 4.13 2.27
N CYS A 58 10.40 3.66 1.13
CA CYS A 58 10.76 2.36 0.54
C CYS A 58 11.95 2.40 -0.44
N PHE A 59 12.24 3.56 -1.03
CA PHE A 59 13.24 3.71 -2.09
C PHE A 59 14.49 4.47 -1.64
N ARG A 60 14.85 4.39 -0.35
CA ARG A 60 16.15 4.85 0.15
C ARG A 60 17.20 3.76 -0.01
#